data_AF-A0A7X9QD03-F1
#
_entry.id   AF-A0A7X9QD03-F1
#
_cell.length_a   1.000
_cell.length_b   1.000
_cell.length_c   1.000
_cell.angle_alpha   90.00
_cell.angle_beta   90.00
_cell.angle_gamma   90.00
#
_symmetry.space_group_name_H-M   'P 1'
#
loop_
_entity.id
_entity.type
_entity.pdbx_description
1 polymer ?
#
loop_
_entity_poly.entity_id
_entity_poly.type
_entity_poly.pdbx_seq_one_letter_code
_entity_poly.pdbx_strand_id
1 'polypeptide(L)'
;MTAALTLTDRPFVLVRRPAATLNDGIVTFREREPIDVDLARRQWDAYVAVFADRGWGVVEVPLADELPDSVFIEDTAVVFG
;
A
#
# COMPACT_ATOMS: atom_id res chain seq x y z
N MET A 1 -5.68 27.73 18.25
CA MET A 1 -4.40 27.02 18.00
C MET A 1 -4.69 25.54 18.01
N THR A 2 -4.93 24.95 16.83
CA THR A 2 -5.12 23.50 16.69
C THR A 2 -3.74 22.87 16.67
N ALA A 3 -3.40 22.06 17.67
CA ALA A 3 -2.15 21.31 17.67
C ALA A 3 -2.15 20.40 16.43
N ALA A 4 -1.09 20.48 15.62
CA ALA A 4 -0.86 19.49 14.57
C ALA A 4 -0.53 18.18 15.28
N LEU A 5 -1.45 17.22 15.27
CA LEU A 5 -1.18 15.85 15.71
C LEU A 5 0.01 15.34 14.90
N THR A 6 1.12 15.08 15.58
CA THR A 6 2.26 14.37 14.99
C THR A 6 1.80 12.97 14.61
N LEU A 7 2.30 12.40 13.51
CA LEU A 7 1.93 11.07 12.97
C LEU A 7 1.97 9.92 14.01
N THR A 8 2.63 10.13 15.14
CA THR A 8 2.82 9.18 16.24
C THR A 8 1.73 9.19 17.32
N ASP A 9 0.81 10.17 17.35
CA ASP A 9 -0.24 10.24 18.40
C ASP A 9 -1.44 9.31 18.11
N ARG A 10 -1.50 8.71 16.92
CA ARG A 10 -2.53 7.76 16.49
C ARG A 10 -1.91 6.65 15.65
N PRO A 11 -2.49 5.43 15.61
CA PRO A 11 -1.98 4.39 14.73
C PRO A 11 -2.02 4.85 13.28
N PHE A 12 -1.02 4.43 12.51
CA PHE A 12 -0.89 4.77 11.09
C PHE A 12 -0.48 3.55 10.27
N VAL A 13 -0.74 3.62 8.98
CA VAL A 13 -0.34 2.61 8.00
C VAL A 13 0.48 3.28 6.90
N LEU A 14 1.58 2.63 6.52
CA LEU A 14 2.34 2.98 5.33
C LEU A 14 1.77 2.17 4.16
N VAL A 15 1.46 2.83 3.05
CA VAL A 15 0.95 2.17 1.85
C VAL A 15 1.66 2.70 0.62
N ARG A 16 1.86 1.84 -0.38
CA ARG A 16 2.22 2.26 -1.74
C ARG A 16 1.11 1.82 -2.69
N ARG A 17 0.75 2.68 -3.64
CA ARG A 17 -0.21 2.34 -4.69
C ARG A 17 0.32 1.20 -5.58
N PRO A 18 -0.54 0.29 -6.08
CA PRO A 18 -0.12 -0.73 -7.04
C PRO A 18 0.49 -0.13 -8.30
N ALA A 19 1.66 -0.62 -8.68
CA ALA A 19 2.38 -0.20 -9.88
C ALA A 19 1.58 -0.49 -11.15
N ALA A 20 1.75 0.32 -12.19
CA ALA A 20 1.23 0.03 -13.52
C ALA A 20 1.76 -1.30 -14.08
N THR A 21 2.95 -1.71 -13.65
CA THR A 21 3.62 -2.96 -14.03
C THR A 21 3.29 -4.14 -13.11
N LEU A 22 2.29 -4.05 -12.23
CA LEU A 22 1.92 -5.11 -11.27
C LEU A 22 1.79 -6.50 -11.90
N ASN A 23 1.31 -6.59 -13.14
CA ASN A 23 1.16 -7.85 -13.87
C ASN A 23 2.49 -8.58 -14.12
N ASP A 24 3.63 -7.89 -14.01
CA ASP A 24 4.99 -8.43 -14.16
C ASP A 24 5.61 -8.85 -12.81
N GLY A 25 4.86 -8.73 -11.71
CA GLY A 25 5.29 -9.09 -10.36
C GLY A 25 5.76 -10.53 -10.23
N ILE A 26 6.59 -10.80 -9.22
CA ILE A 26 7.18 -12.11 -8.97
C ILE A 26 6.09 -13.10 -8.57
N VAL A 27 6.07 -14.27 -9.22
CA VAL A 27 5.14 -15.36 -8.91
C VAL A 27 5.96 -16.60 -8.57
N THR A 28 5.77 -17.13 -7.37
CA THR A 28 6.40 -18.38 -6.92
C THR A 28 5.31 -19.41 -6.61
N PHE A 29 5.59 -20.69 -6.87
CA PHE A 29 4.72 -21.84 -6.52
C PHE A 29 3.36 -21.93 -7.20
N ARG A 30 3.07 -21.05 -8.17
CA ARG A 30 1.88 -21.11 -9.03
C ARG A 30 2.22 -20.65 -10.45
N GLU A 31 1.39 -21.02 -11.40
CA GLU A 31 1.48 -20.48 -12.76
C GLU A 31 1.04 -19.01 -12.79
N ARG A 32 1.61 -18.23 -13.71
CA ARG A 32 1.24 -16.83 -13.90
C ARG A 32 -0.14 -16.75 -14.55
N GLU A 33 -1.01 -15.98 -13.92
CA GLU A 33 -2.31 -15.60 -14.47
C GLU A 33 -2.33 -14.08 -14.67
N PRO A 34 -3.00 -13.57 -15.72
CA PRO A 34 -3.14 -12.14 -15.92
C PRO A 34 -3.82 -11.45 -14.74
N ILE A 35 -3.26 -10.33 -14.30
CA ILE A 35 -3.84 -9.45 -13.28
C ILE A 35 -4.60 -8.32 -13.98
N ASP A 36 -5.87 -8.13 -13.61
CA ASP A 36 -6.59 -6.90 -13.91
C ASP A 36 -6.08 -5.79 -12.96
N VAL A 37 -5.18 -4.96 -13.46
CA VAL A 37 -4.53 -3.89 -12.69
C VAL A 37 -5.53 -2.84 -12.20
N ASP A 38 -6.60 -2.58 -12.96
CA ASP A 38 -7.60 -1.60 -12.54
C ASP A 38 -8.49 -2.18 -11.44
N LEU A 39 -8.80 -3.47 -11.48
CA LEU A 39 -9.44 -4.16 -10.36
C LEU A 39 -8.53 -4.16 -9.13
N ALA A 40 -7.24 -4.45 -9.28
CA ALA A 40 -6.28 -4.42 -8.18
C ALA A 40 -6.20 -3.03 -7.52
N ARG A 41 -6.23 -1.96 -8.32
CA ARG A 41 -6.29 -0.57 -7.80
C ARG A 41 -7.56 -0.31 -7.00
N ARG A 42 -8.73 -0.72 -7.50
CA ARG A 42 -10.00 -0.59 -6.74
C ARG A 42 -9.99 -1.39 -5.44
N GLN A 43 -9.40 -2.58 -5.46
CA GLN A 43 -9.24 -3.40 -4.25
C GLN A 43 -8.29 -2.74 -3.25
N TRP A 44 -7.19 -2.16 -3.72
CA TRP A 44 -6.27 -1.40 -2.90
C TRP A 44 -6.92 -0.15 -2.30
N ASP A 45 -7.66 0.63 -3.09
CA ASP A 45 -8.39 1.81 -2.60
C ASP A 45 -9.36 1.42 -1.48
N ALA A 46 -10.10 0.31 -1.67
CA ALA A 46 -11.00 -0.23 -0.65
C ALA A 46 -10.24 -0.70 0.62
N TYR A 47 -9.08 -1.33 0.47
CA TYR A 47 -8.21 -1.71 1.59
C TYR A 47 -7.74 -0.49 2.38
N VAL A 48 -7.28 0.58 1.71
CA VAL A 48 -6.84 1.81 2.36
C VAL A 48 -7.99 2.52 3.09
N ALA A 49 -9.19 2.54 2.49
CA ALA A 49 -10.38 3.14 3.07
C ALA A 49 -10.73 2.54 4.44
N VAL A 50 -10.55 1.21 4.62
CA VAL A 50 -10.80 0.51 5.90
C VAL A 50 -10.01 1.12 7.07
N PHE A 51 -8.78 1.59 6.83
CA PHE A 51 -7.95 2.25 7.84
C PHE A 51 -8.38 3.69 8.08
N ALA A 52 -8.63 4.44 7.00
CA ALA A 52 -9.09 5.82 7.08
C ALA A 52 -10.42 5.93 7.85
N ASP A 53 -11.38 5.03 7.57
CA ASP A 53 -12.68 4.94 8.25
C ASP A 53 -12.56 4.61 9.74
N ARG A 54 -11.45 3.95 10.14
CA ARG A 54 -11.11 3.66 11.54
C ARG A 54 -10.31 4.76 12.21
N GLY A 55 -10.08 5.89 11.53
CA GLY A 55 -9.35 7.05 12.04
C GLY A 55 -7.83 6.92 12.03
N TRP A 56 -7.29 5.86 11.41
CA TRP A 56 -5.84 5.69 11.28
C TRP A 56 -5.25 6.75 10.33
N GLY A 57 -4.00 7.14 10.59
CA GLY A 57 -3.23 7.91 9.61
C GLY A 57 -2.89 7.04 8.40
N VAL A 58 -3.19 7.50 7.19
CA VAL A 58 -2.72 6.86 5.95
C VAL A 58 -1.53 7.66 5.43
N VAL A 59 -0.38 7.03 5.33
CA VAL A 59 0.83 7.62 4.75
C VAL A 59 1.12 6.89 3.44
N GLU A 60 0.77 7.53 2.33
CA GLU A 60 1.13 7.02 1.01
C GLU A 60 2.59 7.38 0.71
N VAL A 61 3.43 6.37 0.48
CA VAL A 61 4.81 6.56 0.05
C VAL A 61 4.87 6.80 -1.47
N PRO A 62 5.96 7.40 -1.99
CA PRO A 62 6.08 7.65 -3.43
C PRO A 62 5.85 6.40 -4.28
N LEU A 63 5.13 6.59 -5.37
CA LEU A 63 4.91 5.58 -6.41
C LEU A 63 6.25 5.10 -7.00
N ALA A 64 6.30 3.82 -7.37
CA ALA A 64 7.43 3.19 -8.05
C ALA A 64 6.90 2.26 -9.14
N ASP A 65 6.45 2.85 -10.26
CA ASP A 65 5.81 2.11 -11.36
C ASP A 65 6.77 1.16 -12.09
N GLU A 66 8.08 1.39 -11.98
CA GLU A 66 9.14 0.54 -12.51
C GLU A 66 9.42 -0.70 -11.66
N LEU A 67 8.81 -0.80 -10.47
CA LEU A 67 8.94 -1.91 -9.53
C LEU A 67 7.59 -2.62 -9.37
N PRO A 68 7.34 -3.72 -10.08
CA PRO A 68 6.03 -4.41 -10.11
C PRO A 68 5.47 -4.78 -8.73
N ASP A 69 6.34 -5.26 -7.83
CA ASP A 69 5.99 -5.72 -6.49
C ASP A 69 6.02 -4.62 -5.42
N SER A 70 6.21 -3.35 -5.82
CA SER A 70 6.44 -2.25 -4.88
C SER A 70 5.27 -1.94 -3.93
N VAL A 71 4.07 -2.42 -4.24
CA VAL A 71 2.87 -2.37 -3.38
C VAL A 71 3.08 -3.10 -2.05
N PHE A 72 3.93 -4.12 -2.01
CA PHE A 72 4.23 -4.94 -0.83
C PHE A 72 5.30 -4.28 0.04
N ILE A 73 4.96 -3.16 0.68
CA ILE A 73 5.90 -2.40 1.51
C ILE A 73 6.39 -3.17 2.75
N GLU A 74 5.61 -4.16 3.21
CA GLU A 74 5.91 -5.01 4.37
C GLU A 74 7.26 -5.73 4.27
N ASP A 75 7.69 -6.09 3.06
CA ASP A 75 8.97 -6.76 2.84
C ASP A 75 10.17 -5.84 3.06
N THR A 76 9.97 -4.51 2.95
CA THR A 76 11.05 -3.53 2.94
C THR A 76 11.30 -2.85 4.28
N ALA A 77 10.36 -2.93 5.22
CA ALA A 77 10.43 -2.20 6.47
C ALA A 77 9.86 -3.02 7.63
N VAL A 78 10.59 -3.01 8.75
CA VAL A 78 10.08 -3.52 10.03
C VAL A 78 9.96 -2.33 10.98
N VAL A 79 8.77 -2.13 11.53
CA VAL A 79 8.47 -1.05 12.47
C VAL A 79 8.41 -1.61 13.89
N PHE A 80 9.15 -0.98 14.81
CA PHE A 80 9.12 -1.29 16.23
C PHE A 80 8.68 -0.04 17.00
N GLY A 81 7.93 -0.24 18.07
CA GLY A 81 7.39 0.84 18.92
C GLY A 81 6.71 0.26 20.15
#